data_AF-A0A699GYG9-F1
#
_entry.id   AF-A0A699GYG9-F1
#
_cell.length_a   1.000
_cell.length_b   1.000
_cell.length_c   1.000
_cell.angle_alpha   90.00
_cell.angle_beta   90.00
_cell.angle_gamma   90.00
#
_symmetry.space_group_name_H-M   'P 1'
#
loop_
_entity.id
_entity.type
_entity.pdbx_description
1 polymer ?
#
loop_
_entity_poly.entity_id
_entity_poly.type
_entity_poly.pdbx_seq_one_letter_code
_entity_poly.pdbx_strand_id
1 'polypeptide(L)'
;MADGSRDHPPMLATGRYPQWRSRFLRYIDTRPNDEALRKCILSGPYKPTTILVQAVEATDDSLAIPEHTTIETLMNMSPENKAYFLAEKEAIHLILTGIGDEIYSAVDACQIAQVMWEAIERLQQGESLNIQDVKTNIFWEFGKFTSHDGETMESYYTRFYKLM
;
A
#
# COMPACT_ATOMS: atom_id res chain seq x y z
N MET A 1 -22.71 -22.51 18.14
CA MET A 1 -21.49 -22.14 18.87
C MET A 1 -20.74 -21.15 17.99
N ALA A 2 -20.65 -19.89 18.41
CA ALA A 2 -19.98 -18.84 17.65
C ALA A 2 -18.47 -19.01 17.85
N ASP A 3 -17.79 -19.37 16.78
CA ASP A 3 -16.35 -19.58 16.71
C ASP A 3 -15.63 -18.22 16.74
N GLY A 4 -15.21 -17.79 17.93
CA GLY A 4 -14.48 -16.54 18.18
C GLY A 4 -13.03 -16.53 17.68
N SER A 5 -12.62 -17.52 16.86
CA SER A 5 -11.25 -17.63 16.34
C SER A 5 -11.03 -16.90 15.00
N ARG A 6 -12.07 -16.34 14.37
CA ARG A 6 -11.97 -15.79 13.00
C ARG A 6 -11.42 -14.37 12.90
N ASP A 7 -11.30 -13.65 14.01
CA ASP A 7 -10.97 -12.22 13.93
C ASP A 7 -9.48 -11.93 13.81
N HIS A 8 -8.60 -12.88 14.14
CA HIS A 8 -7.16 -12.65 14.15
C HIS A 8 -6.44 -13.46 13.06
N PRO A 9 -5.54 -12.83 12.28
CA PRO A 9 -4.72 -13.56 11.31
C PRO A 9 -3.80 -14.55 12.04
N PRO A 10 -3.38 -15.64 11.38
CA PRO A 10 -2.43 -16.57 11.96
C PRO A 10 -1.12 -15.86 12.28
N MET A 11 -0.53 -16.12 13.44
CA MET A 11 0.76 -15.55 13.84
C MET A 11 1.92 -16.33 13.21
N LEU A 12 2.92 -15.61 12.69
CA LEU A 12 4.13 -16.18 12.11
C LEU A 12 5.04 -16.71 13.21
N ALA A 13 5.32 -18.01 13.18
CA ALA A 13 6.28 -18.65 14.07
C ALA A 13 7.60 -18.90 13.34
N THR A 14 8.71 -18.79 14.07
CA THR A 14 10.07 -19.04 13.56
C THR A 14 10.17 -20.36 12.80
N GLY A 15 10.69 -20.31 11.57
CA GLY A 15 10.89 -21.50 10.72
C GLY A 15 9.60 -22.13 10.17
N ARG A 16 8.44 -21.50 10.35
CA ARG A 16 7.14 -21.98 9.83
C ARG A 16 6.53 -21.09 8.76
N TYR A 17 7.37 -20.33 8.05
CA TYR A 17 6.92 -19.40 7.03
C TYR A 17 6.06 -20.05 5.93
N PRO A 18 6.40 -21.22 5.34
CA PRO A 18 5.54 -21.84 4.32
C PRO A 18 4.13 -22.17 4.83
N GLN A 19 4.02 -22.65 6.07
CA GLN A 19 2.73 -22.96 6.69
C GLN A 19 1.96 -21.68 7.04
N TRP A 20 2.65 -20.67 7.59
CA TRP A 20 2.07 -19.36 7.88
C TRP A 20 1.53 -18.71 6.60
N ARG A 21 2.34 -18.66 5.54
CA ARG A 21 1.97 -18.11 4.23
C ARG A 21 0.69 -18.74 3.70
N SER A 22 0.60 -20.08 3.73
CA SER A 22 -0.59 -20.80 3.28
C SER A 22 -1.82 -20.49 4.15
N ARG A 23 -1.66 -20.42 5.48
CA ARG A 23 -2.75 -20.09 6.40
C ARG A 23 -3.21 -18.65 6.27
N PHE A 24 -2.28 -17.72 6.08
CA PHE A 24 -2.54 -16.29 5.96
C PHE A 24 -3.29 -15.99 4.66
N LEU A 25 -2.88 -16.58 3.53
CA LEU A 25 -3.63 -16.44 2.28
C LEU A 25 -5.03 -17.05 2.37
N ARG A 26 -5.18 -18.23 2.99
CA ARG A 26 -6.51 -18.82 3.25
C ARG A 26 -7.37 -17.96 4.15
N TYR A 27 -6.76 -17.26 5.10
CA TYR A 27 -7.46 -16.32 5.97
C TYR A 27 -7.98 -15.13 5.18
N ILE A 28 -7.17 -14.57 4.27
CA ILE A 28 -7.60 -13.52 3.34
C ILE A 28 -8.77 -13.99 2.48
N ASP A 29 -8.72 -15.21 1.96
CA ASP A 29 -9.79 -15.78 1.13
C ASP A 29 -11.15 -15.90 1.88
N THR A 30 -11.17 -15.71 3.21
CA THR A 30 -12.42 -15.67 4.01
C THR A 30 -12.96 -14.27 4.26
N ARG A 31 -12.23 -13.22 3.88
CA ARG A 31 -12.60 -11.81 4.07
C ARG A 31 -13.54 -11.34 2.94
N PRO A 32 -14.43 -10.38 3.20
CA PRO A 32 -15.37 -9.88 2.19
C PRO A 32 -14.71 -9.08 1.05
N ASN A 33 -13.47 -8.63 1.24
CA ASN A 33 -12.62 -7.92 0.27
C ASN A 33 -11.38 -8.74 -0.13
N ASP A 34 -11.49 -10.06 -0.09
CA ASP A 34 -10.44 -11.05 -0.39
C ASP A 34 -9.68 -10.73 -1.68
N GLU A 35 -10.36 -10.45 -2.79
CA GLU A 35 -9.73 -10.17 -4.07
C GLU A 35 -8.83 -8.92 -4.02
N ALA A 36 -9.32 -7.85 -3.38
CA ALA A 36 -8.57 -6.61 -3.22
C ALA A 36 -7.35 -6.82 -2.29
N LEU A 37 -7.54 -7.49 -1.14
CA LEU A 37 -6.45 -7.82 -0.21
C LEU A 37 -5.37 -8.67 -0.87
N ARG A 38 -5.77 -9.70 -1.61
CA ARG A 38 -4.86 -10.61 -2.30
C ARG A 38 -4.08 -9.87 -3.39
N LYS A 39 -4.73 -8.97 -4.10
CA LYS A 39 -4.11 -8.13 -5.12
C LYS A 39 -3.10 -7.14 -4.52
N CYS A 40 -3.42 -6.50 -3.38
CA CYS A 40 -2.48 -5.63 -2.64
C CYS A 40 -1.18 -6.35 -2.27
N ILE A 41 -1.30 -7.56 -1.73
CA ILE A 41 -0.16 -8.34 -1.22
C ILE A 41 0.71 -8.90 -2.34
N LEU A 42 0.08 -9.37 -3.44
CA LEU A 42 0.80 -10.08 -4.50
C LEU A 42 1.22 -9.18 -5.67
N SER A 43 0.48 -8.11 -5.92
CA SER A 43 0.63 -7.27 -7.11
C SER A 43 1.00 -5.81 -6.78
N GLY A 44 0.96 -5.43 -5.50
CA GLY A 44 1.31 -4.09 -5.04
C GLY A 44 0.13 -3.12 -4.98
N PRO A 45 0.37 -1.89 -4.52
CA PRO A 45 -0.70 -0.98 -4.13
C PRO A 45 -1.41 -0.41 -5.36
N TYR A 46 -2.56 0.21 -5.10
CA TYR A 46 -3.22 1.03 -6.11
C TYR A 46 -2.28 2.13 -6.62
N LYS A 47 -2.27 2.36 -7.92
CA LYS A 47 -1.57 3.49 -8.54
C LYS A 47 -2.61 4.54 -8.93
N PRO A 48 -2.73 5.66 -8.20
CA PRO A 48 -3.64 6.75 -8.55
C PRO A 48 -3.37 7.27 -9.95
N THR A 49 -4.45 7.41 -10.72
CA THR A 49 -4.42 7.98 -12.07
C THR A 49 -4.70 9.48 -12.01
N THR A 50 -4.23 10.22 -13.00
CA THR A 50 -4.49 11.66 -13.11
C THR A 50 -5.86 11.86 -13.75
N ILE A 51 -6.74 12.64 -13.12
CA ILE A 51 -8.07 12.98 -13.62
C ILE A 51 -8.14 14.44 -14.07
N LEU A 52 -8.82 14.67 -15.20
CA LEU A 52 -9.13 16.00 -15.71
C LEU A 52 -10.48 16.44 -15.14
N VAL A 53 -10.48 17.47 -14.30
CA VAL A 53 -11.73 18.05 -13.80
C VAL A 53 -12.22 19.07 -14.81
N GLN A 54 -13.38 18.80 -15.40
CA GLN A 54 -14.01 19.65 -16.40
C GLN A 54 -14.50 20.96 -15.77
N ALA A 55 -14.43 22.05 -16.53
CA ALA A 55 -14.84 23.36 -16.07
C ALA A 55 -16.33 23.38 -15.71
N VAL A 56 -16.65 24.02 -14.59
CA VAL A 56 -18.04 24.33 -14.21
C VAL A 56 -18.29 25.79 -14.58
N GLU A 57 -19.25 26.02 -15.47
CA GLU A 57 -19.67 27.36 -15.84
C GLU A 57 -20.33 28.07 -14.65
N ALA A 58 -20.07 29.37 -14.53
CA ALA A 58 -20.62 30.20 -13.48
C ALA A 58 -22.15 30.24 -13.56
N THR A 59 -22.79 30.04 -12.41
CA THR A 59 -24.19 30.43 -12.18
C THR A 59 -24.21 31.79 -11.46
N ASP A 60 -25.35 32.49 -11.46
CA ASP A 60 -25.48 33.89 -10.96
C ASP A 60 -24.88 34.13 -9.54
N ASP A 61 -24.70 33.08 -8.73
CA ASP A 61 -24.15 33.13 -7.38
C ASP A 61 -22.76 32.45 -7.19
N SER A 62 -22.09 31.95 -8.24
CA SER A 62 -20.80 31.22 -8.09
C SER A 62 -19.74 31.50 -9.15
N LEU A 63 -18.46 31.51 -8.73
CA LEU A 63 -17.29 31.73 -9.60
C LEU A 63 -17.02 30.53 -10.51
N ALA A 64 -16.69 30.81 -11.78
CA ALA A 64 -16.30 29.80 -12.76
C ALA A 64 -15.03 29.06 -12.32
N ILE A 65 -15.08 27.73 -12.32
CA ILE A 65 -13.93 26.88 -11.99
C ILE A 65 -13.28 26.45 -13.32
N PRO A 66 -12.05 26.88 -13.62
CA PRO A 66 -11.35 26.50 -14.85
C PRO A 66 -10.94 25.02 -14.85
N GLU A 67 -10.74 24.47 -16.04
CA GLU A 67 -10.23 23.11 -16.22
C GLU A 67 -8.85 22.99 -15.54
N HIS A 68 -8.73 22.01 -14.65
CA HIS A 68 -7.47 21.74 -13.97
C HIS A 68 -7.27 20.24 -13.81
N THR A 69 -6.00 19.85 -13.81
CA THR A 69 -5.57 18.47 -13.70
C THR A 69 -5.30 18.17 -12.23
N THR A 70 -6.06 17.25 -11.64
CA THR A 70 -5.88 16.83 -10.24
C THR A 70 -5.60 15.34 -10.15
N ILE A 71 -4.87 14.94 -9.12
CA ILE A 71 -4.70 13.53 -8.81
C ILE A 71 -6.00 13.02 -8.20
N GLU A 72 -6.35 11.77 -8.47
CA GLU A 72 -7.54 11.11 -7.93
C GLU A 72 -7.47 11.09 -6.39
N THR A 73 -8.09 12.07 -5.74
CA THR A 73 -8.27 12.13 -4.28
C THR A 73 -9.32 11.11 -3.85
N LEU A 74 -9.35 10.68 -2.59
CA LEU A 74 -10.33 9.71 -2.07
C LEU A 74 -11.82 10.09 -2.35
N MET A 75 -12.10 11.38 -2.55
CA MET A 75 -13.43 11.89 -2.91
C MET A 75 -13.75 11.77 -4.41
N ASN A 76 -12.73 11.74 -5.26
CA ASN A 76 -12.85 11.66 -6.72
C ASN A 76 -12.56 10.25 -7.27
N MET A 77 -12.16 9.32 -6.40
CA MET A 77 -11.88 7.93 -6.78
C MET A 77 -13.15 7.18 -7.15
N SER A 78 -13.01 6.30 -8.14
CA SER A 78 -14.05 5.29 -8.39
C SER A 78 -14.26 4.43 -7.13
N PRO A 79 -15.47 3.89 -6.90
CA PRO A 79 -15.74 2.99 -5.78
C PRO A 79 -14.75 1.83 -5.68
N GLU A 80 -14.33 1.29 -6.83
CA GLU A 80 -13.37 0.19 -6.94
C GLU A 80 -11.96 0.61 -6.51
N ASN A 81 -11.48 1.78 -6.96
CA ASN A 81 -10.17 2.30 -6.58
C ASN A 81 -10.11 2.63 -5.09
N LYS A 82 -11.20 3.18 -4.55
CA LYS A 82 -11.35 3.47 -3.13
C LYS A 82 -11.35 2.18 -2.30
N ALA A 83 -12.07 1.15 -2.74
CA ALA A 83 -12.06 -0.16 -2.09
C ALA A 83 -10.66 -0.78 -2.09
N TYR A 84 -9.91 -0.64 -3.19
CA TYR A 84 -8.55 -1.15 -3.29
C TYR A 84 -7.57 -0.41 -2.36
N PHE A 85 -7.68 0.92 -2.27
CA PHE A 85 -6.89 1.71 -1.32
C PHE A 85 -7.20 1.36 0.15
N LEU A 86 -8.47 1.12 0.49
CA LEU A 86 -8.84 0.69 1.84
C LEU A 86 -8.33 -0.72 2.14
N ALA A 87 -8.39 -1.62 1.16
CA ALA A 87 -7.83 -2.97 1.27
C ALA A 87 -6.31 -2.94 1.49
N GLU A 88 -5.57 -2.02 0.87
CA GLU A 88 -4.13 -1.87 1.12
C GLU A 88 -3.83 -1.58 2.60
N LYS A 89 -4.57 -0.64 3.20
CA LYS A 89 -4.43 -0.31 4.62
C LYS A 89 -4.76 -1.49 5.53
N GLU A 90 -5.80 -2.24 5.18
CA GLU A 90 -6.18 -3.45 5.90
C GLU A 90 -5.12 -4.55 5.74
N ALA A 91 -4.57 -4.74 4.55
CA ALA A 91 -3.52 -5.71 4.29
C ALA A 91 -2.26 -5.42 5.12
N ILE A 92 -1.81 -4.16 5.16
CA ILE A 92 -0.71 -3.71 6.03
C ILE A 92 -1.01 -4.06 7.49
N HIS A 93 -2.20 -3.70 7.97
CA HIS A 93 -2.60 -3.99 9.35
C HIS A 93 -2.62 -5.49 9.66
N LEU A 94 -3.16 -6.31 8.76
CA LEU A 94 -3.22 -7.76 8.92
C LEU A 94 -1.82 -8.40 8.92
N ILE A 95 -0.92 -7.94 8.04
CA ILE A 95 0.47 -8.40 8.00
C ILE A 95 1.16 -8.06 9.33
N LEU A 96 1.06 -6.81 9.77
CA LEU A 96 1.67 -6.34 11.02
C LEU A 96 1.15 -7.09 12.26
N THR A 97 -0.15 -7.41 12.28
CA THR A 97 -0.76 -8.18 13.37
C THR A 97 -0.38 -9.67 13.31
N GLY A 98 -0.01 -10.16 12.13
CA GLY A 98 0.38 -11.54 11.89
C GLY A 98 1.87 -11.84 12.14
N ILE A 99 2.68 -10.85 12.52
CA ILE A 99 4.14 -11.01 12.75
C ILE A 99 4.52 -10.65 14.18
N GLY A 100 5.64 -11.19 14.66
CA GLY A 100 6.23 -10.83 15.96
C GLY A 100 7.15 -9.61 15.88
N ASP A 101 7.45 -9.02 17.04
CA ASP A 101 8.26 -7.80 17.20
C ASP A 101 9.65 -7.89 16.54
N GLU A 102 10.22 -9.09 16.52
CA GLU A 102 11.50 -9.42 15.89
C GLU A 102 11.52 -9.16 14.38
N ILE A 103 10.38 -9.36 13.70
CA ILE A 103 10.19 -9.13 12.28
C ILE A 103 9.66 -7.72 12.06
N TYR A 104 8.75 -7.26 12.93
CA TYR A 104 8.18 -5.91 12.89
C TYR A 104 9.27 -4.85 12.73
N SER A 105 10.30 -4.90 13.58
CA SER A 105 11.39 -3.91 13.59
C SER A 105 12.21 -3.88 12.28
N ALA A 106 12.13 -4.93 11.46
CA ALA A 106 12.83 -5.02 10.19
C ALA A 106 11.97 -4.62 8.99
N VAL A 107 10.64 -4.56 9.16
CA VAL A 107 9.66 -4.25 8.10
C VAL A 107 8.84 -2.99 8.39
N ASP A 108 9.06 -2.33 9.53
CA ASP A 108 8.37 -1.10 9.94
C ASP A 108 8.59 0.07 8.97
N ALA A 109 9.75 0.09 8.30
CA ALA A 109 10.08 1.05 7.26
C ALA A 109 9.34 0.79 5.93
N CYS A 110 8.73 -0.38 5.75
CA CYS A 110 8.00 -0.72 4.54
C CYS A 110 6.57 -0.17 4.63
N GLN A 111 6.20 0.72 3.70
CA GLN A 111 4.90 1.40 3.72
C GLN A 111 3.82 0.69 2.89
N ILE A 112 4.19 -0.40 2.18
CA ILE A 112 3.35 -1.08 1.19
C ILE A 112 3.26 -2.56 1.56
N ALA A 113 2.05 -3.12 1.50
CA ALA A 113 1.76 -4.51 1.89
C ALA A 113 2.62 -5.52 1.10
N GLN A 114 2.77 -5.32 -0.21
CA GLN A 114 3.64 -6.16 -1.05
C GLN A 114 5.10 -6.12 -0.59
N VAL A 115 5.65 -4.93 -0.33
CA VAL A 115 7.06 -4.79 0.06
C VAL A 115 7.29 -5.44 1.43
N MET A 116 6.35 -5.26 2.36
CA MET A 116 6.38 -5.96 3.65
C MET A 116 6.35 -7.48 3.46
N TRP A 117 5.46 -7.97 2.61
CA TRP A 117 5.31 -9.39 2.33
C TRP A 117 6.59 -10.01 1.76
N GLU A 118 7.20 -9.35 0.76
CA GLU A 118 8.47 -9.76 0.16
C GLU A 118 9.62 -9.69 1.18
N ALA A 119 9.68 -8.65 2.00
CA ALA A 119 10.68 -8.50 3.05
C ALA A 119 10.60 -9.64 4.09
N ILE A 120 9.39 -10.00 4.52
CA ILE A 120 9.15 -11.14 5.42
C ILE A 120 9.61 -12.44 4.77
N GLU A 121 9.28 -12.66 3.49
CA GLU A 121 9.69 -13.86 2.76
C GLU A 121 11.22 -14.02 2.75
N ARG A 122 11.94 -12.94 2.46
CA ARG A 122 13.41 -12.90 2.43
C ARG A 122 14.02 -13.15 3.80
N LEU A 123 13.50 -12.49 4.85
CA LEU A 123 13.93 -12.73 6.23
C LEU A 123 13.80 -14.20 6.62
N GLN A 124 12.70 -14.84 6.24
CA GLN A 124 12.42 -16.25 6.57
C GLN A 124 13.28 -17.23 5.76
N GLN A 125 13.86 -16.80 4.64
CA GLN A 125 14.85 -17.57 3.88
C GLN A 125 16.27 -17.44 4.46
N GLY A 126 16.45 -16.68 5.54
CA GLY A 126 17.75 -16.43 6.15
C GLY A 126 18.58 -15.40 5.38
N GLU A 127 17.97 -14.67 4.44
CA GLU A 127 18.60 -13.49 3.89
C GLU A 127 18.66 -12.43 4.99
N SER A 128 19.86 -11.93 5.29
CA SER A 128 19.96 -10.69 6.03
C SER A 128 19.31 -9.62 5.17
N LEU A 129 18.19 -9.06 5.63
CA LEU A 129 17.77 -7.75 5.13
C LEU A 129 18.91 -6.81 5.48
N ASN A 130 19.77 -6.51 4.51
CA ASN A 130 20.63 -5.38 4.67
C ASN A 130 19.67 -4.18 4.74
N ILE A 131 19.47 -3.65 5.95
CA ILE A 131 18.70 -2.42 6.15
C ILE A 131 19.31 -1.32 5.28
N GLN A 132 20.63 -1.37 5.01
CA GLN A 132 21.24 -0.51 3.98
C GLN A 132 20.85 -0.89 2.56
N ASP A 133 20.50 -2.11 2.15
CA ASP A 133 20.07 -2.35 0.76
C ASP A 133 18.64 -1.85 0.52
N VAL A 134 17.72 -2.01 1.49
CA VAL A 134 16.39 -1.39 1.40
C VAL A 134 16.51 0.14 1.46
N LYS A 135 17.29 0.65 2.42
CA LYS A 135 17.54 2.08 2.58
C LYS A 135 18.36 2.66 1.43
N THR A 136 19.29 1.92 0.83
CA THR A 136 20.09 2.32 -0.34
C THR A 136 19.26 2.25 -1.60
N ASN A 137 18.34 1.30 -1.75
CA ASN A 137 17.39 1.29 -2.85
C ASN A 137 16.49 2.53 -2.79
N ILE A 138 15.87 2.81 -1.63
CA ILE A 138 15.06 4.03 -1.43
C ILE A 138 15.92 5.29 -1.58
N PHE A 139 17.14 5.31 -1.04
CA PHE A 139 18.05 6.45 -1.12
C PHE A 139 18.58 6.69 -2.54
N TRP A 140 18.76 5.63 -3.33
CA TRP A 140 19.21 5.72 -4.72
C TRP A 140 18.07 6.14 -5.64
N GLU A 141 16.86 5.61 -5.44
CA GLU A 141 15.65 6.10 -6.08
C GLU A 141 15.36 7.57 -5.70
N PHE A 142 15.56 7.95 -4.43
CA PHE A 142 15.49 9.33 -3.96
C PHE A 142 16.57 10.20 -4.59
N GLY A 143 17.81 9.69 -4.71
CA GLY A 143 18.91 10.41 -5.35
C GLY A 143 18.67 10.68 -6.83
N LYS A 144 17.83 9.88 -7.47
CA LYS A 144 17.33 10.08 -8.83
C LYS A 144 16.07 10.95 -8.92
N PHE A 145 15.49 11.29 -7.77
CA PHE A 145 14.25 12.02 -7.70
C PHE A 145 14.49 13.51 -7.95
N THR A 146 14.26 13.93 -9.19
CA THR A 146 14.33 15.34 -9.59
C THR A 146 12.95 15.82 -10.00
N SER A 147 12.63 17.09 -9.73
CA SER A 147 11.44 17.75 -10.25
C SER A 147 11.45 17.73 -11.78
N HIS A 148 10.29 17.49 -12.38
CA HIS A 148 10.16 17.62 -13.84
C HIS A 148 9.85 19.07 -14.23
N ASP A 149 10.20 19.45 -15.44
CA ASP A 149 9.93 20.81 -15.94
C ASP A 149 8.41 21.00 -16.12
N GLY A 150 7.88 22.07 -15.51
CA GLY A 150 6.42 22.30 -15.43
C GLY A 150 5.67 21.46 -14.38
N GLU A 151 6.37 20.71 -13.52
CA GLU A 151 5.73 19.94 -12.45
C GLU A 151 5.15 20.85 -11.35
N THR A 152 3.91 20.60 -10.96
CA THR A 152 3.27 21.33 -9.86
C THR A 152 3.78 20.82 -8.51
N MET A 153 3.73 21.68 -7.49
CA MET A 153 4.18 21.32 -6.13
C MET A 153 3.43 20.10 -5.58
N GLU A 154 2.14 19.96 -5.88
CA GLU A 154 1.32 18.82 -5.45
C GLU A 154 1.72 17.51 -6.18
N SER A 155 2.10 17.60 -7.46
CA SER A 155 2.63 16.47 -8.23
C SER A 155 3.98 16.01 -7.68
N TYR A 156 4.87 16.96 -7.38
CA TYR A 156 6.16 16.68 -6.77
C TYR A 156 6.00 15.92 -5.45
N TYR A 157 5.15 16.42 -4.56
CA TYR A 157 4.87 15.76 -3.28
C TYR A 157 4.23 14.38 -3.46
N THR A 158 3.32 14.22 -4.41
CA THR A 158 2.68 12.91 -4.63
C THR A 158 3.65 11.88 -5.20
N ARG A 159 4.51 12.29 -6.14
CA ARG A 159 5.53 11.41 -6.72
C ARG A 159 6.60 11.07 -5.68
N PHE A 160 6.84 11.98 -4.74
CA PHE A 160 7.70 11.79 -3.59
C PHE A 160 7.12 10.76 -2.61
N TYR A 161 5.83 10.89 -2.26
CA TYR A 161 5.13 9.92 -1.40
C TYR A 161 4.99 8.53 -2.06
N LYS A 162 5.02 8.43 -3.39
CA LYS A 162 5.07 7.15 -4.11
C LYS A 162 6.44 6.46 -4.06
N LEU A 163 7.48 7.20 -3.67
CA LEU A 163 8.86 6.73 -3.58
C LEU A 163 9.25 6.25 -2.17
N MET A 164 8.44 6.62 -1.17
CA MET A 164 8.60 6.34 0.27
C MET A 164 7.64 5.23 0.68
#